data_AF-A0A6A2G1R1-F1
#
_entry.id   AF-A0A6A2G1R1-F1
#
_cell.length_a   1.000
_cell.length_b   1.000
_cell.length_c   1.000
_cell.angle_alpha   90.00
_cell.angle_beta   90.00
_cell.angle_gamma   90.00
#
_symmetry.space_group_name_H-M   'P 1'
#
loop_
_entity.id
_entity.type
_entity.pdbx_description
1 polymer ?
#
loop_
_entity_poly.entity_id
_entity_poly.type
_entity_poly.pdbx_seq_one_letter_code
_entity_poly.pdbx_strand_id
1 'polypeptide(L)'
;MHYLAVYVAQEEGYFEKVGLIPGKNIKFMKFRNGLAITNAFTHREVDIATFGVTPLLRYWINDNGRIYIISGVNSGGSALIVRAGSDIRSIDDLDGKIIATSGFGSIQDLVMRKMFEGFEIKTV
;
A
#
# COMPACT_ATOMS: atom_id res chain seq x y z
N MET A 1 7.68 -7.92 -3.09
CA MET A 1 6.97 -7.89 -1.79
C MET A 1 7.19 -6.53 -1.12
N HIS A 2 6.13 -5.78 -0.79
CA HIS A 2 6.22 -4.40 -0.28
C HIS A 2 6.87 -4.24 1.10
N TYR A 3 6.97 -5.32 1.88
CA TYR A 3 7.54 -5.33 3.24
C TYR A 3 8.90 -6.03 3.31
N LEU A 4 9.51 -6.35 2.16
CA LEU A 4 10.73 -7.17 2.10
C LEU A 4 11.86 -6.57 2.93
N ALA A 5 12.07 -5.25 2.86
CA ALA A 5 13.12 -4.57 3.62
C ALA A 5 12.98 -4.77 5.13
N VAL A 6 11.76 -4.75 5.67
CA VAL A 6 11.50 -4.98 7.10
C VAL A 6 11.86 -6.41 7.48
N TYR A 7 11.41 -7.40 6.69
CA TYR A 7 11.70 -8.81 6.96
C TYR A 7 13.20 -9.11 6.88
N VAL A 8 13.90 -8.60 5.86
CA VAL A 8 15.35 -8.76 5.75
C VAL A 8 16.05 -8.10 6.94
N ALA A 9 15.63 -6.91 7.37
CA ALA A 9 16.22 -6.25 8.54
C ALA A 9 16.00 -7.03 9.85
N GLN A 10 14.90 -7.77 9.98
CA GLN A 10 14.65 -8.67 11.11
C GLN A 10 15.57 -9.90 11.07
N GLU A 11 15.67 -10.56 9.91
CA GLU A 11 16.50 -11.78 9.75
C GLU A 11 18.01 -11.47 9.87
N GLU A 12 18.47 -10.35 9.30
CA GLU A 12 19.88 -9.94 9.28
C GLU A 12 20.34 -9.20 10.55
N GLY A 13 19.45 -9.06 11.53
CA GLY A 13 19.72 -8.41 12.81
C GLY A 13 20.04 -6.91 12.69
N TYR A 14 19.49 -6.21 11.70
CA TYR A 14 19.78 -4.79 11.48
C TYR A 14 19.14 -3.89 12.53
N PHE A 15 18.00 -4.26 13.10
CA PHE A 15 17.39 -3.52 14.19
C PHE A 15 18.26 -3.58 15.46
N GLU A 16 18.78 -4.75 15.79
CA GLU A 16 19.62 -4.98 16.96
C GLU A 16 20.94 -4.22 16.84
N LYS A 17 21.53 -4.16 15.64
CA LYS A 17 22.76 -3.38 15.37
C LYS A 17 22.62 -1.89 15.68
N VAL A 18 21.40 -1.35 15.62
CA VAL A 18 21.10 0.05 15.98
C VAL A 18 20.43 0.19 17.35
N GLY A 19 20.42 -0.88 18.15
CA GLY A 19 19.88 -0.87 19.51
C GLY A 19 18.37 -1.05 19.63
N LEU A 20 17.68 -1.41 18.54
CA LEU A 20 16.26 -1.76 18.53
C LEU A 20 16.11 -3.27 18.67
N ILE A 21 15.77 -3.74 19.88
CA ILE A 21 15.71 -5.15 20.27
C ILE A 21 14.25 -5.61 20.32
N PRO A 22 13.82 -6.54 19.44
CA PRO A 22 12.47 -7.06 19.41
C PRO A 22 12.01 -7.61 20.75
N GLY A 23 10.82 -7.19 21.20
CA GLY A 23 10.26 -7.60 22.49
C GLY A 23 10.79 -6.84 23.70
N LYS A 24 11.78 -5.95 23.52
CA LYS A 24 12.28 -5.05 24.59
C LYS A 24 11.88 -3.60 24.36
N ASN A 25 12.30 -3.01 23.24
CA ASN A 25 12.05 -1.60 22.91
C ASN A 25 11.53 -1.38 21.47
N ILE A 26 11.31 -2.45 20.72
CA ILE A 26 10.56 -2.41 19.45
C ILE A 26 9.52 -3.54 19.42
N LYS A 27 8.33 -3.22 18.91
CA LYS A 27 7.22 -4.16 18.72
C LYS A 27 6.72 -4.08 17.28
N PHE A 28 6.75 -5.20 16.57
CA PHE A 28 6.22 -5.30 15.21
C PHE A 28 4.72 -5.62 15.26
N MET A 29 3.94 -4.89 14.47
CA MET A 29 2.49 -5.07 14.35
C MET A 29 2.11 -5.28 12.88
N LYS A 30 1.15 -6.16 12.63
CA LYS A 30 0.61 -6.43 11.29
C LYS A 30 -0.79 -5.81 11.20
N PHE A 31 -1.03 -5.07 10.13
CA PHE A 31 -2.32 -4.47 9.85
C PHE A 31 -2.88 -4.99 8.54
N ARG A 32 -4.20 -5.15 8.47
CA ARG A 32 -4.87 -5.71 7.29
C ARG A 32 -4.87 -4.75 6.10
N ASN A 33 -4.91 -3.45 6.34
CA ASN A 33 -4.97 -2.42 5.29
C ASN A 33 -4.52 -1.05 5.82
N GLY A 34 -4.38 -0.08 4.91
CA GLY A 34 -3.95 1.29 5.25
C GLY A 34 -4.89 2.00 6.24
N LEU A 35 -6.21 1.78 6.16
CA LEU A 35 -7.17 2.39 7.08
C LEU A 35 -6.97 1.91 8.53
N ALA A 36 -6.61 0.64 8.73
CA ALA A 36 -6.27 0.15 10.05
C ALA A 36 -5.01 0.84 10.61
N ILE A 37 -4.03 1.13 9.74
CA ILE A 37 -2.81 1.85 10.13
C ILE A 37 -3.11 3.32 10.47
N THR A 38 -3.97 4.01 9.72
CA THR A 38 -4.37 5.39 10.06
C THR A 38 -5.03 5.47 11.42
N ASN A 39 -5.92 4.52 11.73
CA ASN A 39 -6.56 4.44 13.05
C ASN A 39 -5.52 4.19 14.16
N ALA A 40 -4.54 3.31 13.93
CA ALA A 40 -3.46 3.06 14.88
C ALA A 40 -2.62 4.33 15.13
N PHE A 41 -2.34 5.14 14.11
CA PHE A 41 -1.67 6.44 14.29
C PHE A 41 -2.51 7.41 15.12
N THR A 42 -3.81 7.54 14.81
CA THR A 42 -4.73 8.42 15.56
C THR A 42 -4.80 8.05 17.05
N HIS A 43 -4.81 6.76 17.37
CA HIS A 43 -4.83 6.27 18.76
C HIS A 43 -3.44 6.14 19.39
N ARG A 44 -2.38 6.54 18.68
CA ARG A 44 -0.98 6.43 19.13
C ARG A 44 -0.56 5.01 19.49
N GLU A 45 -1.09 4.03 18.77
CA GLU A 45 -0.73 2.61 18.90
C GLU A 45 0.51 2.24 18.08
N VAL A 46 0.86 3.05 17.08
CA VAL A 46 2.01 2.84 16.20
C VAL A 46 2.78 4.14 15.99
N ASP A 47 4.11 4.05 16.07
CA ASP A 47 5.01 5.20 15.87
C ASP A 47 5.52 5.29 14.42
N ILE A 48 5.77 4.14 13.79
CA ILE A 48 6.31 4.02 12.43
C ILE A 48 5.58 2.90 11.70
N ALA A 49 5.18 3.16 10.45
CA ALA A 49 4.56 2.15 9.60
C ALA A 49 5.00 2.31 8.15
N THR A 50 5.09 1.20 7.42
CA THR A 50 5.18 1.22 5.96
C THR A 50 3.78 1.36 5.38
N PHE A 51 3.62 2.32 4.47
CA PHE A 51 2.33 2.88 4.17
C PHE A 51 2.23 3.21 2.67
N GLY A 52 1.13 2.88 2.00
CA GLY A 52 0.88 3.27 0.61
C GLY A 52 0.49 4.75 0.50
N VAL A 53 1.06 5.48 -0.47
CA VAL A 53 0.85 6.94 -0.63
C VAL A 53 -0.62 7.39 -0.62
N THR A 54 -1.57 6.65 -1.21
CA THR A 54 -2.99 7.06 -1.26
C THR A 54 -3.63 7.13 0.13
N PRO A 55 -3.67 6.06 0.96
CA PRO A 55 -4.22 6.20 2.30
C PRO A 55 -3.37 7.13 3.21
N LEU A 56 -2.09 7.36 2.91
CA LEU A 56 -1.24 8.32 3.64
C LEU A 56 -1.69 9.75 3.38
N LEU A 57 -1.89 10.10 2.11
CA LEU A 57 -2.44 11.40 1.71
C LEU A 57 -3.85 11.61 2.27
N ARG A 58 -4.68 10.56 2.26
CA ARG A 58 -6.02 10.62 2.84
C ARG A 58 -5.97 10.96 4.34
N TYR A 59 -5.07 10.32 5.08
CA TYR A 59 -4.83 10.59 6.49
C TYR A 59 -4.35 12.02 6.74
N TRP A 60 -3.39 12.46 5.93
CA TRP A 60 -2.81 13.80 6.04
C TRP A 60 -3.83 14.91 5.77
N ILE A 61 -4.64 14.75 4.72
CA ILE A 61 -5.62 15.78 4.29
C ILE A 61 -6.87 15.77 5.18
N ASN A 62 -7.43 14.60 5.48
CA ASN A 62 -8.75 14.52 6.11
C ASN A 62 -8.70 14.39 7.63
N ASP A 63 -7.66 13.77 8.18
CA ASP A 63 -7.61 13.42 9.61
C ASP A 63 -6.65 14.33 10.39
N ASN A 64 -6.20 15.45 9.79
CA ASN A 64 -5.17 16.35 10.31
C ASN A 64 -3.92 15.60 10.82
N GLY A 65 -3.63 14.46 10.20
CA GLY A 65 -2.55 13.57 10.62
C GLY A 65 -1.19 14.25 10.47
N ARG A 66 -0.48 14.43 11.58
CA ARG A 66 0.91 14.92 11.55
C ARG A 66 1.84 13.73 11.34
N ILE A 67 2.28 13.56 10.10
CA ILE A 67 3.18 12.48 9.68
C ILE A 67 4.42 13.05 9.03
N TYR A 68 5.50 12.30 9.11
CA TYR A 68 6.75 12.58 8.41
C TYR A 68 7.11 11.38 7.52
N ILE A 69 7.47 11.66 6.28
CA ILE A 69 7.93 10.63 5.34
C ILE A 69 9.44 10.49 5.51
N ILE A 70 9.90 9.30 5.90
CA ILE A 70 11.33 9.03 6.14
C ILE A 70 12.01 8.56 4.85
N SER A 71 11.43 7.57 4.17
CA SER A 71 11.97 7.00 2.93
C SER A 71 10.88 6.26 2.16
N GLY A 72 11.05 6.18 0.83
CA GLY A 72 10.35 5.20 0.03
C GLY A 72 10.85 3.79 0.35
N VAL A 73 9.93 2.82 0.39
CA VAL A 73 10.24 1.40 0.68
C VAL A 73 10.22 0.51 -0.56
N ASN A 74 9.48 0.92 -1.59
CA ASN A 74 9.47 0.26 -2.89
C ASN A 74 8.98 1.24 -3.97
N SER A 75 9.34 0.96 -5.21
CA SER A 75 8.73 1.55 -6.41
C SER A 75 8.18 0.42 -7.27
N GLY A 76 7.04 0.65 -7.92
CA GLY A 76 6.36 -0.36 -8.73
C GLY A 76 5.87 -1.59 -7.94
N GLY A 77 5.86 -2.74 -8.61
CA GLY A 77 5.39 -4.02 -8.03
C GLY A 77 3.88 -4.25 -8.11
N SER A 78 3.18 -3.45 -8.91
CA SER A 78 1.77 -3.67 -9.27
C SER A 78 1.67 -3.97 -10.76
N ALA A 79 0.83 -4.93 -11.12
CA ALA A 79 0.50 -5.27 -12.49
C ALA A 79 -0.99 -5.63 -12.56
N LEU A 80 -1.63 -5.29 -13.68
CA LEU A 80 -2.94 -5.82 -13.99
C LEU A 80 -2.77 -7.25 -14.53
N ILE A 81 -3.47 -8.20 -13.92
CA ILE A 81 -3.40 -9.59 -14.31
C ILE A 81 -4.69 -9.96 -15.04
N VAL A 82 -4.55 -10.54 -16.22
CA VAL A 82 -5.66 -11.08 -17.01
C VAL A 82 -5.62 -12.60 -16.96
N ARG A 83 -6.77 -13.24 -17.16
CA ARG A 83 -6.86 -14.70 -17.13
C ARG A 83 -6.09 -15.29 -18.31
N ALA A 84 -5.33 -16.36 -18.08
CA ALA A 84 -4.72 -17.13 -19.16
C ALA A 84 -5.81 -17.62 -20.14
N GLY A 85 -5.59 -17.40 -21.45
CA GLY A 85 -6.56 -17.74 -22.49
C GLY A 85 -7.71 -16.73 -22.65
N SER A 86 -7.69 -15.58 -21.97
CA SER A 86 -8.60 -14.48 -22.31
C SER A 86 -8.24 -13.85 -23.66
N ASP A 87 -9.24 -13.28 -24.32
CA ASP A 87 -9.03 -12.50 -25.56
C ASP A 87 -8.42 -11.11 -25.32
N ILE A 88 -8.12 -10.75 -24.06
CA ILE A 88 -7.48 -9.48 -23.68
C ILE A 88 -5.99 -9.54 -24.02
N ARG A 89 -5.56 -8.75 -25.00
CA ARG A 89 -4.17 -8.68 -25.48
C ARG A 89 -3.58 -7.27 -25.38
N SER A 90 -4.44 -6.27 -25.18
CA SER A 90 -4.09 -4.86 -25.10
C SER A 90 -4.94 -4.15 -24.04
N ILE A 91 -4.59 -2.90 -23.75
CA ILE A 91 -5.37 -2.05 -22.84
C ILE A 91 -6.75 -1.72 -23.41
N ASP A 92 -6.87 -1.63 -24.73
CA ASP A 92 -8.12 -1.29 -25.43
C ASP A 92 -9.19 -2.38 -25.27
N ASP A 93 -8.77 -3.65 -25.14
CA ASP A 93 -9.67 -4.78 -24.91
C ASP A 93 -10.37 -4.73 -23.53
N LEU A 94 -9.91 -3.84 -22.64
CA LEU A 94 -10.49 -3.63 -21.31
C LEU A 94 -11.58 -2.57 -21.28
N ASP A 95 -11.81 -1.84 -22.38
CA ASP A 95 -12.87 -0.85 -22.44
C ASP A 95 -14.26 -1.49 -22.26
N GLY A 96 -15.11 -0.87 -21.45
CA GLY A 96 -16.41 -1.41 -21.06
C GLY A 96 -16.34 -2.65 -20.15
N LYS A 97 -15.16 -3.15 -19.76
CA LYS A 97 -15.03 -4.32 -18.87
C LYS A 97 -15.14 -3.92 -17.39
N ILE A 98 -15.39 -4.95 -16.58
CA ILE A 98 -15.34 -4.84 -15.12
C ILE A 98 -13.95 -5.27 -14.64
N ILE A 99 -13.29 -4.43 -13.86
CA ILE A 99 -11.97 -4.72 -13.30
C ILE A 99 -12.05 -4.72 -11.78
N ALA A 100 -11.67 -5.85 -11.18
CA ALA A 100 -11.58 -5.98 -9.73
C ALA A 100 -10.37 -5.21 -9.21
N THR A 101 -10.58 -4.45 -8.13
CA THR A 101 -9.50 -3.72 -7.46
C THR A 101 -9.40 -4.15 -6.00
N SER A 102 -8.32 -3.77 -5.29
CA SER A 102 -8.23 -3.97 -3.84
C SER A 102 -9.21 -3.11 -3.01
N GLY A 103 -10.09 -2.36 -3.68
CA GLY A 103 -11.13 -1.53 -3.08
C GLY A 103 -10.87 -0.04 -3.25
N PHE A 104 -11.94 0.74 -3.10
CA PHE A 104 -11.96 2.20 -3.21
C PHE A 104 -10.93 2.87 -2.28
N GLY A 105 -10.19 3.85 -2.81
CA GLY A 105 -9.17 4.60 -2.06
C GLY A 105 -7.85 3.86 -1.82
N SER A 106 -7.69 2.66 -2.40
CA SER A 106 -6.39 1.98 -2.44
C SER A 106 -5.45 2.62 -3.47
N ILE A 107 -4.18 2.22 -3.45
CA ILE A 107 -3.21 2.60 -4.50
C ILE A 107 -3.69 2.09 -5.85
N GLN A 108 -4.20 0.86 -5.88
CA GLN A 108 -4.66 0.20 -7.08
C GLN A 108 -5.88 0.93 -7.67
N ASP A 109 -6.84 1.37 -6.84
CA ASP A 109 -7.97 2.19 -7.30
C ASP A 109 -7.49 3.50 -7.94
N LEU A 110 -6.53 4.21 -7.31
CA LEU A 110 -5.96 5.44 -7.89
C LEU A 110 -5.23 5.19 -9.22
N VAL A 111 -4.38 4.17 -9.26
CA VAL A 111 -3.62 3.80 -10.47
C VAL A 111 -4.58 3.43 -11.60
N MET A 112 -5.63 2.65 -11.31
CA MET A 112 -6.64 2.26 -12.29
C MET A 112 -7.39 3.47 -12.85
N ARG A 113 -7.85 4.39 -11.98
CA ARG A 113 -8.52 5.63 -12.43
C ARG A 113 -7.66 6.47 -13.35
N LYS A 114 -6.35 6.51 -13.11
CA LYS A 114 -5.41 7.26 -13.96
C LYS A 114 -5.06 6.52 -15.25
N MET A 115 -4.84 5.21 -15.16
CA MET A 115 -4.47 4.36 -16.30
C MET A 115 -5.57 4.29 -17.37
N PHE A 116 -6.83 4.35 -16.94
CA PHE A 116 -8.00 4.22 -17.80
C PHE A 116 -8.80 5.53 -17.91
N GLU A 117 -8.11 6.66 -17.78
CA GLU A 117 -8.69 7.97 -18.06
C GLU A 117 -9.17 8.02 -19.53
N GLY A 118 -10.47 8.23 -19.75
CA GLY A 118 -11.09 8.21 -21.08
C GLY A 118 -11.76 6.89 -21.48
N PHE A 119 -11.68 5.84 -20.65
CA PHE A 119 -12.33 4.55 -20.86
C PHE A 119 -13.62 4.45 -20.01
N GLU A 120 -14.58 3.62 -20.44
CA GLU A 120 -15.75 3.28 -19.62
C GLU A 120 -15.45 2.07 -18.73
N ILE A 121 -14.80 2.29 -17.58
CA ILE A 121 -14.47 1.21 -16.64
C ILE A 121 -15.37 1.20 -15.41
N LYS A 122 -15.93 0.02 -15.12
CA LYS A 122 -16.63 -0.25 -13.87
C LYS A 122 -15.71 -0.98 -12.89
N THR A 123 -15.41 -0.35 -11.76
CA THR A 123 -14.66 -0.96 -10.66
C THR A 123 -15.62 -1.66 -9.70
N VAL A 124 -15.28 -2.88 -9.30
CA VAL A 124 -15.94 -3.61 -8.20
C VAL A 124 -14.94 -4.02 -7.13
#